data_AF-A0A2E4NH25-F1
#
_entry.id   AF-A0A2E4NH25-F1
#
_cell.length_a   1.000
_cell.length_b   1.000
_cell.length_c   1.000
_cell.angle_alpha   90.00
_cell.angle_beta   90.00
_cell.angle_gamma   90.00
#
_symmetry.space_group_name_H-M   'P 1'
#
loop_
_entity.id
_entity.type
_entity.pdbx_description
1 polymer ?
#
loop_
_entity_poly.entity_id
_entity_poly.type
_entity_poly.pdbx_seq_one_letter_code
_entity_poly.pdbx_strand_id
1 'polypeptide(L)'
;MISPGQIRAARSIIGVKQSDLAKASGISLATLNNIERGVGDPRASTLDAIESALQDAGVEIEASALTESVRLNILARPKAYETLSASQKLLQLLSPGSLNRPDKILIFARRDRNAEHDDSAIKICFLVEAKNRNILFDQVNFSVENGSRVAEIAGIMQAAFAFHRYEMFFLDSIVEDTTANEDLDALECVSGRDCIALDHPAKFFNVFSNWQDMLRTYGSRAGHPLANLAALINKFELD
;
A
#
# COMPACT_ATOMS: atom_id res chain seq x y z
N MET A 1 -12.32 -23.16 -8.32
CA MET A 1 -11.06 -23.23 -9.07
C MET A 1 -11.17 -22.26 -10.23
N ILE A 2 -10.24 -21.32 -10.32
CA ILE A 2 -10.25 -20.26 -11.36
C ILE A 2 -10.09 -20.85 -12.78
N SER A 3 -10.92 -20.38 -13.73
CA SER A 3 -10.86 -20.84 -15.12
C SER A 3 -9.83 -20.05 -15.96
N PRO A 4 -9.28 -20.61 -17.06
CA PRO A 4 -8.43 -19.86 -18.00
C PRO A 4 -9.12 -18.62 -18.59
N GLY A 5 -10.45 -18.66 -18.72
CA GLY A 5 -11.26 -17.51 -19.13
C GLY A 5 -11.22 -16.40 -18.08
N GLN A 6 -11.45 -16.74 -16.82
CA GLN A 6 -11.39 -15.82 -15.69
C GLN A 6 -9.99 -15.21 -15.50
N ILE A 7 -8.91 -15.99 -15.64
CA ILE A 7 -7.53 -15.46 -15.57
C ILE A 7 -7.31 -14.37 -16.62
N ARG A 8 -7.68 -14.63 -17.88
CA ARG A 8 -7.52 -13.65 -18.97
C ARG A 8 -8.39 -12.42 -18.78
N ALA A 9 -9.64 -12.59 -18.34
CA ALA A 9 -10.55 -11.49 -18.06
C ALA A 9 -10.04 -10.63 -16.89
N ALA A 10 -9.61 -11.25 -15.79
CA ALA A 10 -9.00 -10.61 -14.63
C ALA A 10 -7.75 -9.82 -15.01
N ARG A 11 -6.86 -10.42 -15.81
CA ARG A 11 -5.66 -9.74 -16.30
C ARG A 11 -6.00 -8.54 -17.20
N SER A 12 -7.03 -8.68 -18.04
CA SER A 12 -7.49 -7.63 -18.94
C SER A 12 -8.12 -6.45 -18.19
N ILE A 13 -8.96 -6.71 -17.18
CA ILE A 13 -9.66 -5.63 -16.43
C ILE A 13 -8.68 -4.76 -15.64
N ILE A 14 -7.60 -5.34 -15.10
CA ILE A 14 -6.52 -4.58 -14.43
C ILE A 14 -5.40 -4.14 -15.39
N GLY A 15 -5.49 -4.47 -16.69
CA GLY A 15 -4.55 -4.01 -17.71
C GLY A 15 -3.10 -4.47 -17.57
N VAL A 16 -2.83 -5.61 -16.90
CA VAL A 16 -1.46 -6.11 -16.68
C VAL A 16 -1.03 -7.12 -17.74
N LYS A 17 0.29 -7.24 -17.98
CA LYS A 17 0.82 -8.20 -18.95
C LYS A 17 0.87 -9.60 -18.34
N GLN A 18 0.85 -10.62 -19.21
CA GLN A 18 1.02 -12.01 -18.78
C GLN A 18 2.34 -12.21 -18.01
N SER A 19 3.42 -11.54 -18.42
CA SER A 19 4.70 -11.56 -17.71
C SER A 19 4.63 -11.02 -16.28
N ASP A 20 3.78 -10.04 -16.05
CA ASP A 20 3.70 -9.37 -14.75
C ASP A 20 2.89 -10.23 -13.78
N LEU A 21 1.77 -10.81 -14.25
CA LEU A 21 1.03 -11.81 -13.49
C LEU A 21 1.89 -13.04 -13.17
N ALA A 22 2.67 -13.56 -14.13
CA ALA A 22 3.56 -14.69 -13.86
C ALA A 22 4.58 -14.39 -12.74
N LYS A 23 5.18 -13.19 -12.76
CA LYS A 23 6.10 -12.74 -11.71
C LYS A 23 5.39 -12.60 -10.36
N ALA A 24 4.23 -11.94 -10.32
CA ALA A 24 3.45 -11.73 -9.10
C ALA A 24 3.00 -13.05 -8.47
N SER A 25 2.66 -14.04 -9.29
CA SER A 25 2.27 -15.39 -8.85
C SER A 25 3.46 -16.32 -8.58
N GLY A 26 4.70 -15.89 -8.80
CA GLY A 26 5.90 -16.70 -8.56
C GLY A 26 6.06 -17.90 -9.51
N ILE A 27 5.53 -17.81 -10.73
CA ILE A 27 5.58 -18.89 -11.74
C ILE A 27 6.27 -18.46 -13.03
N SER A 28 6.64 -19.43 -13.87
CA SER A 28 7.22 -19.11 -15.17
C SER A 28 6.17 -18.56 -16.15
N LEU A 29 6.60 -17.65 -17.05
CA LEU A 29 5.73 -17.14 -18.12
C LEU A 29 5.18 -18.27 -19.01
N ALA A 30 5.99 -19.29 -19.30
CA ALA A 30 5.56 -20.45 -20.08
C ALA A 30 4.45 -21.24 -19.37
N THR A 31 4.57 -21.40 -18.04
CA THR A 31 3.53 -22.03 -17.21
C THR A 31 2.22 -21.26 -17.31
N LEU A 32 2.25 -19.94 -17.09
CA LEU A 32 1.04 -19.11 -17.18
C LEU A 32 0.43 -19.14 -18.59
N ASN A 33 1.27 -19.14 -19.64
CA ASN A 33 0.81 -19.22 -21.03
C ASN A 33 0.04 -20.52 -21.32
N ASN A 34 0.57 -21.65 -20.86
CA ASN A 34 -0.10 -22.95 -21.01
C ASN A 34 -1.43 -22.97 -20.24
N ILE A 35 -1.45 -22.45 -19.01
CA ILE A 35 -2.67 -22.35 -18.19
C ILE A 35 -3.74 -21.51 -18.89
N GLU A 36 -3.40 -20.30 -19.35
CA GLU A 36 -4.36 -19.42 -20.05
C GLU A 36 -4.89 -20.02 -21.37
N ARG A 37 -4.16 -20.98 -21.97
CA ARG A 37 -4.57 -21.74 -23.16
C ARG A 37 -5.32 -23.04 -22.85
N GLY A 38 -5.47 -23.40 -21.58
CA GLY A 38 -6.06 -24.69 -21.17
C GLY A 38 -5.20 -25.89 -21.53
N VAL A 39 -3.87 -25.73 -21.61
CA VAL A 39 -2.92 -26.79 -21.95
C VAL A 39 -2.33 -27.39 -20.67
N GLY A 40 -2.47 -28.70 -20.51
CA GLY A 40 -1.96 -29.46 -19.37
C GLY A 40 -2.90 -29.44 -18.17
N ASP A 41 -2.42 -29.97 -17.04
CA ASP A 41 -3.16 -30.05 -15.78
C ASP A 41 -2.40 -29.27 -14.69
N PRO A 42 -2.73 -27.99 -14.45
CA PRO A 42 -2.03 -27.18 -13.45
C PRO A 42 -2.33 -27.65 -12.03
N ARG A 43 -1.29 -27.61 -11.18
CA ARG A 43 -1.45 -27.91 -9.75
C ARG A 43 -2.40 -26.90 -9.11
N ALA A 44 -3.21 -27.35 -8.15
CA ALA A 44 -4.06 -26.47 -7.35
C ALA A 44 -3.27 -25.29 -6.75
N SER A 45 -2.11 -25.56 -6.16
CA SER A 45 -1.23 -24.52 -5.60
C SER A 45 -0.77 -23.46 -6.60
N THR A 46 -0.67 -23.80 -7.89
CA THR A 46 -0.34 -22.86 -8.96
C THR A 46 -1.52 -21.96 -9.29
N LEU A 47 -2.73 -22.51 -9.31
CA LEU A 47 -3.96 -21.74 -9.50
C LEU A 47 -4.23 -20.83 -8.31
N ASP A 48 -4.01 -21.31 -7.09
CA ASP A 48 -4.13 -20.51 -5.86
C ASP A 48 -3.17 -19.31 -5.86
N ALA A 49 -1.93 -19.50 -6.32
CA ALA A 49 -0.95 -18.40 -6.42
C ALA A 49 -1.35 -17.36 -7.50
N ILE A 50 -1.99 -17.80 -8.59
CA ILE A 50 -2.54 -16.89 -9.61
C ILE A 50 -3.73 -16.11 -9.03
N GLU A 51 -4.66 -16.81 -8.38
CA GLU A 51 -5.83 -16.22 -7.78
C GLU A 51 -5.46 -15.22 -6.68
N SER A 52 -4.54 -15.57 -5.78
CA SER A 52 -4.03 -14.67 -4.72
C SER A 52 -3.41 -13.41 -5.31
N ALA A 53 -2.58 -13.52 -6.35
CA ALA A 53 -1.96 -12.34 -6.97
C ALA A 53 -3.00 -11.40 -7.61
N LEU A 54 -4.05 -11.96 -8.22
CA LEU A 54 -5.16 -11.19 -8.79
C LEU A 54 -6.03 -10.55 -7.69
N GLN A 55 -6.32 -11.27 -6.61
CA GLN A 55 -7.02 -10.75 -5.43
C GLN A 55 -6.25 -9.59 -4.78
N ASP A 56 -4.93 -9.71 -4.70
CA ASP A 56 -4.06 -8.64 -4.21
C ASP A 56 -4.11 -7.38 -5.08
N ALA A 57 -4.41 -7.53 -6.38
CA ALA A 57 -4.68 -6.44 -7.31
C ALA A 57 -6.12 -5.88 -7.23
N GLY A 58 -6.99 -6.48 -6.39
CA GLY A 58 -8.38 -6.07 -6.20
C GLY A 58 -9.37 -6.81 -7.09
N VAL A 59 -8.96 -7.92 -7.72
CA VAL A 59 -9.86 -8.74 -8.51
C VAL A 59 -10.59 -9.74 -7.61
N GLU A 60 -11.92 -9.71 -7.66
CA GLU A 60 -12.79 -10.74 -7.10
C GLU A 60 -13.24 -11.69 -8.22
N ILE A 61 -13.15 -12.99 -7.94
CA ILE A 61 -13.47 -14.03 -8.91
C ILE A 61 -14.50 -14.94 -8.26
N GLU A 62 -15.65 -15.12 -8.91
CA GLU A 62 -16.70 -16.01 -8.44
C GLU A 62 -17.10 -16.96 -9.57
N ALA A 63 -17.39 -18.21 -9.21
CA ALA A 63 -17.91 -19.20 -10.14
C ALA A 63 -19.07 -19.95 -9.47
N SER A 64 -20.16 -20.15 -10.21
CA SER A 64 -21.34 -20.89 -9.82
C SER A 64 -21.70 -21.93 -10.89
N ALA A 65 -22.74 -22.73 -10.65
CA ALA A 65 -23.24 -23.67 -11.64
C ALA A 65 -23.76 -23.00 -12.93
N LEU A 66 -24.03 -21.69 -12.89
CA LEU A 66 -24.66 -20.95 -14.00
C LEU A 66 -23.79 -19.82 -14.55
N THR A 67 -22.82 -19.33 -13.78
CA THR A 67 -22.08 -18.10 -14.08
C THR A 67 -20.62 -18.18 -13.67
N GLU A 68 -19.75 -17.56 -14.46
CA GLU A 68 -18.41 -17.16 -14.06
C GLU A 68 -18.34 -15.63 -14.09
N SER A 69 -17.79 -15.02 -13.04
CA SER A 69 -17.65 -13.57 -12.95
C SER A 69 -16.23 -13.18 -12.56
N VAL A 70 -15.87 -11.97 -12.97
CA VAL A 70 -14.65 -11.26 -12.59
C VAL A 70 -15.06 -9.83 -12.29
N ARG A 71 -14.84 -9.38 -11.06
CA ARG A 71 -15.14 -8.00 -10.61
C ARG A 71 -13.83 -7.34 -10.17
N LEU A 72 -13.68 -6.06 -10.50
CA LEU A 72 -12.58 -5.25 -9.98
C LEU A 72 -13.12 -4.35 -8.87
N ASN A 73 -12.56 -4.47 -7.68
CA ASN A 73 -12.78 -3.51 -6.61
C ASN A 73 -11.78 -2.35 -6.73
N ILE A 74 -12.28 -1.20 -7.19
CA ILE A 74 -11.50 0.01 -7.46
C ILE A 74 -11.12 0.78 -6.18
N LEU A 75 -11.76 0.49 -5.05
CA LEU A 75 -11.46 1.12 -3.77
C LEU A 75 -11.42 0.07 -2.65
N ALA A 76 -10.27 -0.06 -2.00
CA ALA A 76 -10.18 -0.80 -0.76
C ALA A 76 -9.89 0.14 0.40
N ARG A 77 -10.64 0.00 1.49
CA ARG A 77 -10.39 0.71 2.74
C ARG A 77 -10.30 -0.31 3.88
N PRO A 78 -9.10 -0.90 4.11
CA PRO A 78 -8.95 -1.93 5.12
C PRO A 78 -9.28 -1.39 6.52
N LYS A 79 -10.24 -2.03 7.20
CA LYS A 79 -10.61 -1.72 8.60
C LYS A 79 -9.59 -2.24 9.62
N ALA A 80 -8.37 -2.53 9.19
CA ALA A 80 -7.36 -3.19 10.02
C ALA A 80 -6.87 -2.24 11.11
N TYR A 81 -7.49 -2.32 12.29
CA TYR A 81 -6.93 -1.76 13.52
C TYR A 81 -5.58 -2.42 13.88
N GLU A 82 -5.33 -3.61 13.33
CA GLU A 82 -4.06 -4.32 13.44
C GLU A 82 -2.99 -3.73 12.52
N THR A 83 -2.11 -2.95 13.13
CA THR A 83 -0.99 -2.27 12.46
C THR A 83 -0.02 -3.21 11.73
N LEU A 84 0.16 -4.44 12.22
CA LEU A 84 1.00 -5.44 11.55
C LEU A 84 0.41 -5.83 10.18
N SER A 85 -0.88 -6.13 10.13
CA SER A 85 -1.58 -6.51 8.91
C SER A 85 -1.58 -5.35 7.90
N ALA A 86 -1.76 -4.12 8.39
CA ALA A 86 -1.66 -2.92 7.56
C ALA A 86 -0.25 -2.69 7.00
N SER A 87 0.80 -2.85 7.82
CA SER A 87 2.19 -2.66 7.38
C SER A 87 2.61 -3.71 6.37
N GLN A 88 2.26 -4.97 6.59
CA GLN A 88 2.49 -6.05 5.62
C GLN A 88 1.80 -5.76 4.28
N LYS A 89 0.55 -5.29 4.31
CA LYS A 89 -0.17 -4.96 3.08
C LYS A 89 0.45 -3.79 2.33
N LEU A 90 0.84 -2.73 3.05
CA LEU A 90 1.57 -1.60 2.46
C LEU A 90 2.90 -2.04 1.84
N LEU A 91 3.71 -2.81 2.56
CA LEU A 91 4.99 -3.33 2.04
C LEU A 91 4.79 -4.21 0.80
N GLN A 92 3.74 -5.03 0.78
CA GLN A 92 3.38 -5.82 -0.39
C GLN A 92 3.04 -4.94 -1.60
N LEU A 93 2.20 -3.91 -1.41
CA LEU A 93 1.81 -2.96 -2.45
C LEU A 93 2.99 -2.17 -3.01
N LEU A 94 3.95 -1.82 -2.14
CA LEU A 94 5.15 -1.08 -2.51
C LEU A 94 6.24 -1.97 -3.14
N SER A 95 6.09 -3.29 -3.10
CA SER A 95 7.09 -4.20 -3.66
C SER A 95 7.12 -4.10 -5.21
N PRO A 96 8.29 -4.28 -5.86
CA PRO A 96 8.40 -4.20 -7.32
C PRO A 96 7.56 -5.23 -8.11
N GLY A 97 7.07 -6.28 -7.45
CA GLY A 97 6.23 -7.33 -8.04
C GLY A 97 4.72 -7.08 -7.91
N SER A 98 4.31 -5.97 -7.27
CA SER A 98 2.89 -5.63 -7.13
C SER A 98 2.22 -5.43 -8.49
N LEU A 99 1.06 -6.05 -8.69
CA LEU A 99 0.20 -5.80 -9.85
C LEU A 99 -0.52 -4.45 -9.76
N ASN A 100 -0.63 -3.88 -8.55
CA ASN A 100 -1.16 -2.54 -8.32
C ASN A 100 -0.02 -1.55 -8.16
N ARG A 101 0.62 -1.18 -9.29
CA ARG A 101 1.74 -0.24 -9.28
C ARG A 101 1.23 1.16 -8.87
N PRO A 102 1.75 1.76 -7.79
CA PRO A 102 1.35 3.09 -7.37
C PRO A 102 1.70 4.14 -8.43
N ASP A 103 0.74 5.00 -8.75
CA ASP A 103 0.97 6.25 -9.48
C ASP A 103 1.18 7.41 -8.50
N LYS A 104 0.61 7.30 -7.30
CA LYS A 104 0.77 8.25 -6.20
C LYS A 104 0.64 7.55 -4.84
N ILE A 105 1.55 7.86 -3.94
CA ILE A 105 1.56 7.43 -2.54
C ILE A 105 1.44 8.70 -1.71
N LEU A 106 0.25 8.96 -1.20
CA LEU A 106 -0.03 10.10 -0.34
C LEU A 106 0.06 9.68 1.12
N ILE A 107 0.88 10.39 1.89
CA ILE A 107 1.05 10.21 3.33
C ILE A 107 0.40 11.39 4.03
N PHE A 108 -0.42 11.15 5.03
CA PHE A 108 -1.10 12.22 5.75
C PHE A 108 -1.25 11.91 7.24
N ALA A 109 -1.39 12.95 8.04
CA ALA A 109 -1.70 12.84 9.45
C ALA A 109 -3.20 13.04 9.65
N ARG A 110 -3.84 12.18 10.43
CA ARG A 110 -5.23 12.28 10.85
C ARG A 110 -5.29 12.44 12.36
N ARG A 111 -6.18 13.30 12.88
CA ARG A 111 -6.46 13.39 14.32
C ARG A 111 -7.79 12.72 14.64
N ASP A 112 -7.81 11.90 15.70
CA ASP A 112 -9.05 11.35 16.26
C ASP A 112 -9.94 12.46 16.82
N ARG A 113 -11.24 12.42 16.48
CA ARG A 113 -12.22 13.44 16.90
C ARG A 113 -12.40 13.51 18.41
N ASN A 114 -12.19 12.41 19.13
CA ASN A 114 -12.44 12.34 20.57
C ASN A 114 -11.24 12.78 21.43
N ALA A 115 -10.13 13.16 20.81
CA ALA A 115 -8.87 13.48 21.49
C ALA A 115 -8.32 14.84 21.04
N GLU A 116 -9.19 15.86 21.07
CA GLU A 116 -8.80 17.25 20.84
C GLU A 116 -7.71 17.65 21.86
N HIS A 117 -6.51 17.97 21.38
CA HIS A 117 -5.30 18.39 22.13
C HIS A 117 -4.35 17.30 22.64
N ASP A 118 -4.55 16.03 22.29
CA ASP A 118 -3.56 14.98 22.56
C ASP A 118 -2.75 14.67 21.28
N ASP A 119 -1.44 14.90 21.29
CA ASP A 119 -0.57 14.53 20.16
C ASP A 119 -0.51 13.01 19.94
N SER A 120 -0.87 12.20 20.96
CA SER A 120 -1.09 10.74 20.83
C SER A 120 -2.30 10.39 19.94
N ALA A 121 -3.19 11.35 19.71
CA ALA A 121 -4.34 11.20 18.82
C ALA A 121 -3.96 11.21 17.34
N ILE A 122 -2.72 11.57 17.01
CA ILE A 122 -2.29 11.71 15.62
C ILE A 122 -1.92 10.34 15.07
N LYS A 123 -2.66 9.93 14.04
CA LYS A 123 -2.43 8.70 13.29
C LYS A 123 -1.87 9.02 11.91
N ILE A 124 -0.85 8.27 11.51
CA ILE A 124 -0.21 8.40 10.21
C ILE A 124 -0.91 7.45 9.24
N CYS A 125 -1.41 8.00 8.16
CA CYS A 125 -2.26 7.32 7.22
C CYS A 125 -1.64 7.33 5.83
N PHE A 126 -2.06 6.38 5.00
CA PHE A 126 -1.55 6.22 3.64
C PHE A 126 -2.72 6.10 2.68
N LEU A 127 -2.63 6.79 1.54
CA LEU A 127 -3.47 6.55 0.38
C LEU A 127 -2.54 6.13 -0.77
N VAL A 128 -2.72 4.90 -1.26
CA VAL A 128 -2.02 4.39 -2.44
C VAL A 128 -2.98 4.48 -3.62
N GLU A 129 -2.74 5.43 -4.50
CA GLU A 129 -3.49 5.62 -5.73
C GLU A 129 -2.75 4.94 -6.88
N ALA A 130 -3.51 4.18 -7.66
CA ALA A 130 -3.02 3.52 -8.86
C ALA A 130 -4.12 3.53 -9.90
N LYS A 131 -3.74 3.42 -11.18
CA LYS A 131 -4.61 3.51 -12.35
C LYS A 131 -5.99 2.85 -12.21
N ASN A 132 -6.04 1.67 -11.60
CA ASN A 132 -7.26 0.86 -11.52
C ASN A 132 -7.77 0.65 -10.09
N ARG A 133 -7.02 1.09 -9.07
CA ARG A 133 -7.36 0.80 -7.68
C ARG A 133 -6.69 1.73 -6.69
N ASN A 134 -7.53 2.34 -5.86
CA ASN A 134 -7.11 3.12 -4.71
C ASN A 134 -7.21 2.29 -3.43
N ILE A 135 -6.25 2.47 -2.53
CA ILE A 135 -6.25 1.79 -1.22
C ILE A 135 -5.99 2.82 -0.11
N LEU A 136 -6.98 3.02 0.74
CA LEU A 136 -6.95 3.99 1.83
C LEU A 136 -6.71 3.29 3.18
N PHE A 137 -5.60 3.59 3.81
CA PHE A 137 -5.19 3.14 5.14
C PHE A 137 -5.35 4.29 6.14
N ASP A 138 -6.58 4.64 6.48
CA ASP A 138 -6.91 5.74 7.41
C ASP A 138 -7.43 5.26 8.78
N GLN A 139 -7.83 4.00 8.87
CA GLN A 139 -8.28 3.31 10.09
C GLN A 139 -7.14 2.59 10.85
N VAL A 140 -5.90 2.80 10.41
CA VAL A 140 -4.69 2.20 10.98
C VAL A 140 -4.23 2.94 12.23
N ASN A 141 -3.55 2.22 13.14
CA ASN A 141 -2.98 2.80 14.36
C ASN A 141 -1.45 2.96 14.24
N PHE A 142 -0.99 3.62 13.17
CA PHE A 142 0.40 4.07 13.04
C PHE A 142 0.55 5.41 13.77
N SER A 143 1.48 5.52 14.72
CA SER A 143 1.77 6.78 15.42
C SER A 143 3.26 6.91 15.75
N VAL A 144 3.66 8.06 16.28
CA VAL A 144 5.06 8.33 16.68
C VAL A 144 5.30 8.23 18.19
N GLU A 145 4.30 7.78 18.95
CA GLU A 145 4.35 7.73 20.42
C GLU A 145 5.34 6.69 20.96
N ASN A 146 5.56 5.60 20.23
CA ASN A 146 6.43 4.50 20.66
C ASN A 146 7.30 4.01 19.51
N GLY A 147 8.55 3.65 19.82
CA GLY A 147 9.54 3.14 18.88
C GLY A 147 9.09 1.97 18.02
N SER A 148 8.25 1.06 18.53
CA SER A 148 7.71 -0.03 17.69
C SER A 148 6.86 0.51 16.52
N ARG A 149 6.00 1.51 16.77
CA ARG A 149 5.18 2.14 15.73
C ARG A 149 6.04 2.97 14.78
N VAL A 150 7.02 3.69 15.31
CA VAL A 150 7.99 4.44 14.49
C VAL A 150 8.78 3.49 13.59
N ALA A 151 9.15 2.29 14.07
CA ALA A 151 9.83 1.28 13.27
C ALA A 151 8.97 0.80 12.09
N GLU A 152 7.67 0.53 12.33
CA GLU A 152 6.74 0.12 11.27
C GLU A 152 6.67 1.20 10.18
N ILE A 153 6.45 2.45 10.56
CA ILE A 153 6.31 3.58 9.63
C ILE A 153 7.62 3.82 8.88
N ALA A 154 8.75 3.79 9.59
CA ALA A 154 10.06 3.98 8.98
C ALA A 154 10.37 2.87 7.97
N GLY A 155 9.97 1.61 8.24
CA GLY A 155 10.12 0.51 7.28
C GLY A 155 9.27 0.70 6.03
N ILE A 156 8.00 1.11 6.18
CA ILE A 156 7.11 1.43 5.05
C ILE A 156 7.66 2.58 4.21
N MET A 157 8.05 3.68 4.87
CA MET A 157 8.63 4.84 4.18
C MET A 157 9.95 4.49 3.50
N GLN A 158 10.81 3.66 4.12
CA GLN A 158 12.05 3.21 3.50
C GLN A 158 11.77 2.43 2.21
N ALA A 159 10.79 1.51 2.21
CA ALA A 159 10.39 0.79 1.01
C ALA A 159 9.81 1.73 -0.05
N ALA A 160 8.96 2.68 0.36
CA ALA A 160 8.36 3.66 -0.55
C ALA A 160 9.42 4.55 -1.21
N PHE A 161 10.38 5.09 -0.44
CA PHE A 161 11.50 5.86 -0.99
C PHE A 161 12.44 5.01 -1.85
N ALA A 162 12.63 3.73 -1.55
CA ALA A 162 13.50 2.87 -2.34
C ALA A 162 12.93 2.55 -3.73
N PHE A 163 11.61 2.38 -3.83
CA PHE A 163 10.97 1.87 -5.05
C PHE A 163 10.08 2.89 -5.79
N HIS A 164 9.63 3.94 -5.10
CA HIS A 164 8.59 4.88 -5.58
C HIS A 164 8.89 6.33 -5.18
N ARG A 165 10.17 6.73 -5.15
CA ARG A 165 10.59 8.05 -4.66
C ARG A 165 9.94 9.24 -5.39
N TYR A 166 9.53 9.06 -6.64
CA TYR A 166 8.97 10.12 -7.47
C TYR A 166 7.45 10.19 -7.38
N GLU A 167 6.83 9.16 -6.83
CA GLU A 167 5.40 9.00 -6.65
C GLU A 167 4.97 9.34 -5.22
N MET A 168 5.85 9.91 -4.39
CA MET A 168 5.58 10.19 -2.98
C MET A 168 5.11 11.62 -2.74
N PHE A 169 4.02 11.74 -1.98
CA PHE A 169 3.38 13.01 -1.64
C PHE A 169 2.93 13.04 -0.18
N PHE A 170 2.72 14.24 0.36
CA PHE A 170 2.13 14.41 1.69
C PHE A 170 1.19 15.61 1.78
N LEU A 171 0.33 15.61 2.81
CA LEU A 171 -0.45 16.77 3.22
C LEU A 171 0.29 17.52 4.34
N ASP A 172 0.43 18.84 4.20
CA ASP A 172 1.13 19.72 5.15
C ASP A 172 0.25 20.18 6.33
N SER A 173 -0.94 19.62 6.44
CA SER A 173 -1.91 19.87 7.50
C SER A 173 -2.46 18.56 8.05
N ILE A 174 -2.90 18.60 9.30
CA ILE A 174 -3.54 17.46 9.96
C ILE A 174 -5.00 17.39 9.49
N VAL A 175 -5.39 16.25 8.92
CA VAL A 175 -6.75 15.97 8.47
C VAL A 175 -7.63 15.64 9.67
N GLU A 176 -8.88 16.10 9.61
CA GLU A 176 -9.92 15.69 10.57
C GLU A 176 -10.19 14.18 10.49
N ASP A 177 -10.90 13.66 11.49
CA ASP A 177 -11.15 12.24 11.61
C ASP A 177 -12.02 11.70 10.45
N THR A 178 -11.39 10.98 9.52
CA THR A 178 -12.07 10.31 8.41
C THR A 178 -12.72 8.99 8.79
N THR A 179 -12.45 8.42 9.97
CA THR A 179 -12.85 7.03 10.31
C THR A 179 -14.36 6.84 10.44
N ALA A 180 -15.10 7.92 10.72
CA ALA A 180 -16.56 7.91 10.79
C ALA A 180 -17.24 8.07 9.42
N ASN A 181 -16.50 8.46 8.38
CA ASN A 181 -17.04 8.69 7.04
C ASN A 181 -17.30 7.37 6.30
N GLU A 182 -18.23 7.38 5.34
CA GLU A 182 -18.35 6.30 4.37
C GLU A 182 -17.09 6.20 3.49
N ASP A 183 -16.89 5.05 2.84
CA ASP A 183 -15.62 4.74 2.17
C ASP A 183 -15.25 5.74 1.06
N LEU A 184 -16.25 6.15 0.26
CA LEU A 184 -16.02 7.12 -0.81
C LEU A 184 -15.79 8.53 -0.26
N ASP A 185 -16.59 8.95 0.73
CA ASP A 185 -16.45 10.26 1.37
C ASP A 185 -15.09 10.40 2.06
N ALA A 186 -14.60 9.33 2.71
CA ALA A 186 -13.27 9.29 3.33
C ALA A 186 -12.15 9.46 2.29
N LEU A 187 -12.29 8.82 1.12
CA LEU A 187 -11.35 8.98 0.02
C LEU A 187 -11.37 10.43 -0.50
N GLU A 188 -12.53 10.97 -0.83
CA GLU A 188 -12.67 12.33 -1.39
C GLU A 188 -12.15 13.41 -0.44
N CYS A 189 -12.36 13.23 0.87
CA CYS A 189 -11.80 14.10 1.91
C CYS A 189 -10.28 14.24 1.85
N VAL A 190 -9.58 13.25 1.29
CA VAL A 190 -8.12 13.19 1.26
C VAL A 190 -7.58 13.41 -0.16
N SER A 191 -8.14 12.72 -1.16
CA SER A 191 -7.64 12.73 -2.54
C SER A 191 -7.81 14.07 -3.24
N GLY A 192 -8.82 14.86 -2.85
CA GLY A 192 -9.11 16.18 -3.42
C GLY A 192 -8.27 17.33 -2.86
N ARG A 193 -7.38 17.06 -1.89
CA ARG A 193 -6.55 18.09 -1.26
C ARG A 193 -5.27 18.37 -2.04
N ASP A 194 -4.80 19.61 -1.95
CA ASP A 194 -3.47 19.97 -2.44
C ASP A 194 -2.40 19.20 -1.67
N CYS A 195 -1.57 18.47 -2.39
CA CYS A 195 -0.48 17.68 -1.81
C CYS A 195 0.88 18.16 -2.31
N ILE A 196 1.90 17.99 -1.47
CA ILE A 196 3.27 18.41 -1.75
C ILE A 196 4.12 17.16 -2.02
N ALA A 197 5.06 17.24 -2.97
CA ALA A 197 6.02 16.16 -3.20
C ALA A 197 6.86 15.90 -1.94
N LEU A 198 6.99 14.63 -1.55
CA LEU A 198 7.76 14.20 -0.38
C LEU A 198 9.13 13.68 -0.81
N ASP A 199 10.08 14.60 -0.92
CA ASP A 199 11.49 14.32 -1.22
C ASP A 199 12.32 13.96 0.03
N HIS A 200 11.88 14.38 1.21
CA HIS A 200 12.56 14.10 2.48
C HIS A 200 11.53 13.82 3.62
N PRO A 201 11.65 12.72 4.39
CA PRO A 201 10.71 12.33 5.44
C PRO A 201 10.41 13.43 6.48
N ALA A 202 11.44 14.22 6.81
CA ALA A 202 11.30 15.35 7.75
C ALA A 202 10.20 16.34 7.37
N LYS A 203 9.93 16.58 6.07
CA LYS A 203 8.88 17.50 5.64
C LYS A 203 7.51 17.06 6.17
N PHE A 204 7.24 15.76 6.15
CA PHE A 204 6.01 15.19 6.68
C PHE A 204 6.02 15.14 8.22
N PHE A 205 7.04 14.55 8.84
CA PHE A 205 7.05 14.37 10.30
C PHE A 205 7.05 15.68 11.08
N ASN A 206 7.63 16.75 10.53
CA ASN A 206 7.66 18.06 11.19
C ASN A 206 6.30 18.79 11.18
N VAL A 207 5.28 18.27 10.49
CA VAL A 207 3.90 18.81 10.52
C VAL A 207 3.26 18.62 11.90
N PHE A 208 3.61 17.54 12.61
CA PHE A 208 2.98 17.16 13.88
C PHE A 208 3.96 16.64 14.95
N SER A 209 5.25 16.54 14.62
CA SER A 209 6.29 16.04 15.51
C SER A 209 7.63 16.70 15.18
N ASN A 210 8.74 16.08 15.58
CA ASN A 210 10.09 16.54 15.28
C ASN A 210 10.98 15.39 14.78
N TRP A 211 11.36 15.45 13.51
CA TRP A 211 12.21 14.44 12.87
C TRP A 211 13.57 14.26 13.55
N GLN A 212 14.23 15.35 13.97
CA GLN A 212 15.54 15.29 14.63
C GLN A 212 15.44 14.60 15.98
N ASP A 213 14.40 14.89 16.75
CA ASP A 213 14.20 14.26 18.06
C ASP A 213 13.85 12.77 17.93
N MET A 214 13.04 12.39 16.93
CA MET A 214 12.81 10.98 16.61
C MET A 214 14.10 10.25 16.23
N LEU A 215 14.96 10.86 15.41
CA LEU A 215 16.24 10.28 15.02
C LEU A 215 17.17 10.09 16.22
N ARG A 216 17.24 11.07 17.13
CA ARG A 216 18.04 10.94 18.37
C ARG A 216 17.51 9.81 19.25
N THR A 217 16.19 9.70 19.37
CA THR A 217 15.52 8.74 20.26
C THR A 217 15.57 7.30 19.75
N TYR A 218 15.40 7.11 18.44
CA TYR A 218 15.22 5.79 17.84
C TYR A 218 16.32 5.40 16.83
N GLY A 219 16.97 6.37 16.19
CA GLY A 219 17.99 6.10 15.16
C GLY A 219 19.28 5.48 15.70
N SER A 220 19.58 5.64 16.99
CA SER A 220 20.72 4.98 17.64
C SER A 220 20.45 3.52 18.04
N ARG A 221 19.19 3.06 17.95
CA ARG A 221 18.81 1.69 18.33
C ARG A 221 19.18 0.73 17.21
N ALA A 222 20.00 -0.29 17.53
CA ALA A 222 20.43 -1.29 16.56
C ALA A 222 19.23 -1.99 15.90
N GLY A 223 19.25 -2.08 14.57
CA GLY A 223 18.18 -2.71 13.77
C GLY A 223 16.92 -1.85 13.57
N HIS A 224 16.85 -0.64 14.13
CA HIS A 224 15.69 0.23 13.96
C HIS A 224 15.66 0.84 12.54
N PRO A 225 14.56 0.70 11.76
CA PRO A 225 14.51 1.14 10.35
C PRO A 225 14.70 2.64 10.14
N LEU A 226 14.42 3.48 11.15
CA LEU A 226 14.55 4.93 11.05
C LEU A 226 15.96 5.39 10.65
N ALA A 227 17.01 4.71 11.13
CA ALA A 227 18.38 5.02 10.74
C ALA A 227 18.65 4.69 9.26
N ASN A 228 18.10 3.56 8.78
CA ASN A 228 18.21 3.17 7.38
C ASN A 228 17.45 4.13 6.47
N LEU A 229 16.27 4.59 6.89
CA LEU A 229 15.50 5.61 6.19
C LEU A 229 16.32 6.90 6.07
N ALA A 230 16.88 7.42 7.17
CA ALA A 230 17.71 8.62 7.13
C ALA A 230 18.94 8.45 6.22
N ALA A 231 19.63 7.30 6.32
CA ALA A 231 20.80 7.01 5.49
C ALA A 231 20.46 6.88 4.01
N LEU A 232 19.29 6.33 3.66
CA LEU A 232 18.82 6.22 2.29
C LEU A 232 18.63 7.61 1.66
N ILE A 233 18.01 8.54 2.40
CA ILE A 233 17.75 9.90 1.91
C ILE A 233 19.05 10.68 1.72
N ASN A 234 19.98 10.59 2.68
CA ASN A 234 21.29 11.24 2.54
C ASN A 234 22.06 10.79 1.28
N LYS A 235 21.86 9.55 0.83
CA LYS A 235 22.47 9.09 -0.43
C LYS A 235 21.85 9.80 -1.63
N PHE A 236 20.54 10.03 -1.63
CA PHE A 236 19.86 10.73 -2.71
C PHE A 236 20.20 12.22 -2.80
N GLU A 237 20.64 12.84 -1.70
CA GLU A 237 21.10 14.24 -1.71
C GLU A 237 22.53 14.41 -2.26
N LEU A 238 23.28 13.31 -2.38
CA LEU A 238 24.65 13.29 -2.89
C LEU A 238 24.73 12.92 -4.39
N ASP A 239 23.62 12.43 -4.97
CA ASP A 239 23.47 12.02 -6.37
C ASP A 239 22.76 13.11 -7.20
#